data_AF-A0A392UGQ2-F1
#
_entry.id   AF-A0A392UGQ2-F1
#
_cell.length_a   1.000
_cell.length_b   1.000
_cell.length_c   1.000
_cell.angle_alpha   90.00
_cell.angle_beta   90.00
_cell.angle_gamma   90.00
#
_symmetry.space_group_name_H-M   'P 1'
#
loop_
_entity.id
_entity.type
_entity.pdbx_description
1 polymer ?
#
loop_
_entity_poly.entity_id
_entity_poly.type
_entity_poly.pdbx_seq_one_letter_code
_entity_poly.pdbx_strand_id
1 'polypeptide(L)' 'METLKDFDFTLEYHPGKANVVADALSRKSVLACSAVMASQHELLKMIRDFHLT' A
#
# COMPACT_ATOMS: atom_id res chain seq x y z
N MET A 1 20.72 -3.23 11.96
CA MET A 1 19.58 -3.45 11.05
C MET A 1 19.21 -4.90 11.15
N GLU A 2 17.94 -5.19 11.36
CA GLU A 2 17.43 -6.56 11.33
C GLU A 2 17.10 -6.97 9.89
N THR A 3 17.41 -8.21 9.57
CA THR A 3 17.23 -8.85 8.28
C THR A 3 16.38 -10.09 8.47
N LEU A 4 15.85 -10.66 7.37
CA LEU A 4 15.03 -11.87 7.44
C LEU A 4 15.74 -13.01 8.21
N LYS A 5 17.07 -13.11 8.13
CA LYS A 5 17.83 -14.17 8.82
C LYS A 5 17.78 -14.07 10.35
N ASP A 6 17.40 -12.93 10.89
CA ASP A 6 17.34 -12.67 12.32
C ASP A 6 16.02 -13.15 12.94
N PHE A 7 15.05 -13.59 12.11
CA PHE A 7 13.76 -14.10 12.55
C PHE A 7 13.72 -15.63 12.45
N ASP A 8 13.20 -16.28 13.50
CA ASP A 8 12.88 -17.70 13.46
C ASP A 8 11.50 -17.90 12.82
N PHE A 9 11.49 -18.20 11.52
CA PHE A 9 10.27 -18.46 10.77
C PHE A 9 10.48 -19.57 9.75
N THR A 10 9.37 -20.21 9.35
CA THR A 10 9.34 -21.16 8.25
C THR A 10 8.55 -20.56 7.10
N LEU A 11 9.06 -20.69 5.88
CA LEU A 11 8.35 -20.25 4.68
C LEU A 11 7.34 -21.31 4.27
N GLU A 12 6.05 -21.01 4.44
CA GLU A 12 4.97 -21.93 4.09
C GLU A 12 4.10 -21.38 2.95
N TYR A 13 3.80 -22.23 1.98
CA TYR A 13 2.87 -21.90 0.90
C TYR A 13 1.46 -22.36 1.27
N HIS A 14 0.53 -21.42 1.39
CA HIS A 14 -0.87 -21.70 1.66
C HIS A 14 -1.76 -21.36 0.46
N PRO A 15 -2.09 -22.34 -0.40
CA PRO A 15 -3.00 -22.12 -1.51
C PRO A 15 -4.45 -21.96 -1.00
N GLY A 16 -5.20 -21.04 -1.61
CA GLY A 16 -6.64 -20.90 -1.39
C GLY A 16 -7.04 -20.09 -0.15
N LYS A 17 -7.93 -20.66 0.69
CA LYS A 17 -8.68 -19.93 1.73
C LYS A 17 -7.85 -19.29 2.85
N ALA A 18 -6.65 -19.79 3.11
CA ALA A 18 -5.77 -19.25 4.15
C ALA A 18 -5.35 -17.79 3.86
N ASN A 19 -5.32 -17.38 2.58
CA ASN A 19 -4.89 -16.04 2.17
C ASN A 19 -6.03 -15.01 2.17
N VAL A 20 -7.28 -15.41 2.44
CA VAL A 20 -8.45 -14.55 2.32
C VAL A 20 -8.37 -13.34 3.27
N VAL A 21 -7.87 -13.56 4.49
CA VAL A 21 -7.71 -12.47 5.47
C VAL A 21 -6.61 -11.49 5.03
N ALA A 22 -5.47 -12.00 4.57
CA ALA A 22 -4.36 -11.18 4.08
C ALA A 22 -4.75 -10.38 2.82
N ASP A 23 -5.45 -11.01 1.87
CA ASP A 23 -5.96 -10.38 0.65
C ASP A 23 -7.00 -9.29 0.97
N ALA A 24 -7.97 -9.57 1.85
CA ALA A 24 -8.97 -8.59 2.27
C ALA A 24 -8.33 -7.36 2.94
N LEU A 25 -7.33 -7.58 3.80
CA LEU A 25 -6.63 -6.50 4.48
C LEU A 25 -5.79 -5.67 3.51
N SER A 26 -5.09 -6.31 2.58
CA SER A 26 -4.29 -5.66 1.53
C SER A 26 -5.16 -4.79 0.62
N ARG A 27 -6.34 -5.27 0.22
CA ARG A 27 -7.26 -4.46 -0.61
C ARG A 27 -7.75 -3.22 0.12
N LYS A 28 -8.00 -3.32 1.43
CA LYS A 28 -8.40 -2.15 2.25
C LYS A 28 -7.29 -1.10 2.30
N SER A 29 -6.03 -1.50 2.48
CA SER A 29 -4.90 -0.56 2.52
C SER A 29 -4.64 0.07 1.15
N VAL A 30 -4.73 -0.69 0.06
CA VAL A 30 -4.59 -0.16 -1.32
C VAL A 30 -5.65 0.89 -1.61
N LEU A 31 -6.91 0.64 -1.25
CA LEU A 31 -7.99 1.61 -1.42
C LEU A 31 -7.73 2.89 -0.62
N ALA A 32 -7.29 2.76 0.63
CA ALA A 32 -6.94 3.92 1.46
C ALA A 32 -5.79 4.74 0.86
N CYS A 33 -4.71 4.08 0.41
CA CYS A 33 -3.60 4.76 -0.28
C CYS A 33 -4.06 5.43 -1.58
N SER A 34 -4.92 4.79 -2.37
CA SER A 34 -5.41 5.37 -3.63
C SER A 34 -6.18 6.68 -3.42
N ALA A 35 -6.99 6.78 -2.36
CA ALA A 35 -7.71 8.00 -2.02
C ALA A 35 -6.77 9.14 -1.62
N VAL A 36 -5.73 8.83 -0.85
CA VAL A 36 -4.69 9.81 -0.46
C VAL A 36 -3.86 10.25 -1.66
N MET A 37 -3.49 9.33 -2.56
CA MET A 37 -2.76 9.69 -3.77
C MET A 37 -3.59 10.55 -4.72
N ALA A 38 -4.90 10.27 -4.85
CA ALA A 38 -5.81 11.08 -5.63
C ALA A 38 -5.92 12.51 -5.07
N SER A 39 -6.05 12.67 -3.75
CA SER A 39 -6.09 14.00 -3.14
C SER A 39 -4.76 14.75 -3.26
N GLN A 40 -3.63 14.06 -3.12
CA GLN A 40 -2.30 14.64 -3.36
C GLN A 40 -2.11 15.09 -4.81
N HIS A 41 -2.61 14.32 -5.78
CA HIS A 41 -2.54 14.66 -7.21
C HIS A 41 -3.30 15.94 -7.54
N GLU A 42 -4.50 16.13 -6.97
CA GLU A 42 -5.27 17.35 -7.17
C GLU A 42 -4.60 18.58 -6.51
N LEU A 43 -4.01 18.42 -5.34
CA LEU A 43 -3.21 19.48 -4.71
C LEU A 43 -1.99 19.86 -5.58
N LEU A 44 -1.29 18.88 -6.14
CA LEU A 44 -0.13 19.12 -7.01
C LEU A 44 -0.51 19.82 -8.31
N LYS A 45 -1.68 19.52 -8.89
CA LYS A 45 -2.21 20.26 -10.04
C LYS A 45 -2.47 21.71 -9.68
N MET A 46 -3.16 21.98 -8.57
CA MET A 46 -3.45 23.33 -8.11
C MET A 46 -2.16 24.16 -7.92
N ILE A 47 -1.15 23.58 -7.26
CA ILE A 47 0.14 24.24 -7.05
C ILE A 47 0.84 24.53 -8.38
N ARG A 48 0.81 23.59 -9.33
CA ARG A 48 1.38 23.77 -10.67
C ARG A 48 0.70 24.91 -11.42
N ASP A 49 -0.62 24.92 -11.42
CA ASP A 49 -1.41 25.93 -12.13
C ASP A 49 -1.20 27.33 -11.54
N PHE A 50 -1.03 27.42 -10.21
CA PHE A 50 -0.68 28.68 -9.53
C PHE A 50 0.72 29.20 -9.87
N HIS A 51 1.69 28.32 -10.14
CA HIS A 51 3.05 28.73 -10.56
C HIS A 51 3.14 29.05 -12.06
N LEU A 52 2.13 28.71 -12.85
CA LEU A 52 2.06 28.98 -14.30
C LEU A 52 1.25 30.25 -14.63
N THR A 53 0.70 30.92 -13.62
CA THR A 53 0.09 32.27 -13.68
C THR A 53 1.02 33.31 -13.08
#